data_AF-A0A239L7G4-F1
#
_entry.id   AF-A0A239L7G4-F1
#
_cell.length_a   1.000
_cell.length_b   1.000
_cell.length_c   1.000
_cell.angle_alpha   90.00
_cell.angle_beta   90.00
_cell.angle_gamma   90.00
#
_symmetry.space_group_name_H-M   'P 1'
#
loop_
_entity.id
_entity.type
_entity.pdbx_description
1 polymer ?
#
loop_
_entity_poly.entity_id
_entity_poly.type
_entity_poly.pdbx_seq_one_letter_code
_entity_poly.pdbx_strand_id
1 'polypeptide(L)'
;MTNIDFAKAQKAEGRTARKQKDRRLALKAEARRRIAAIFDDRTQMNLVGAAIAGDLSRAEIAVFRASRRWIAETLSAHRAAASSGADPKWPDAPTGLAELVARF
;
A
#
# COMPACT_ATOMS: atom_id res chain seq x y z
N MET A 1 -38.23 -2.35 32.06
CA MET A 1 -36.76 -2.52 31.98
C MET A 1 -36.45 -3.40 30.79
N THR A 2 -35.77 -2.88 29.77
CA THR A 2 -35.37 -3.70 28.60
C THR A 2 -34.23 -4.60 29.04
N ASN A 3 -34.48 -5.91 29.06
CA ASN A 3 -33.49 -6.91 29.43
C ASN A 3 -32.48 -7.05 28.27
N ILE A 4 -31.32 -6.40 28.38
CA ILE A 4 -30.25 -6.51 27.38
C ILE A 4 -29.68 -7.92 27.44
N ASP A 5 -29.72 -8.62 26.31
CA ASP A 5 -29.19 -9.96 26.16
C ASP A 5 -27.67 -9.91 25.95
N PHE A 6 -26.92 -9.96 27.05
CA PHE A 6 -25.46 -9.84 27.08
C PHE A 6 -24.73 -10.86 26.17
N ALA A 7 -25.30 -12.04 25.98
CA ALA A 7 -24.73 -13.05 25.08
C ALA A 7 -24.82 -12.64 23.60
N LYS A 8 -25.90 -11.93 23.21
CA LYS A 8 -26.01 -11.35 21.85
C LYS A 8 -25.05 -10.18 21.66
N ALA A 9 -24.84 -9.36 22.69
CA ALA A 9 -23.88 -8.25 22.65
C ALA A 9 -22.44 -8.75 22.43
N GLN A 10 -21.97 -9.73 23.21
CA GLN A 10 -20.62 -10.32 23.05
C GLN A 10 -20.41 -10.95 21.67
N LYS A 11 -21.43 -11.66 21.14
CA LYS A 11 -21.37 -12.22 19.77
C LYS A 11 -21.28 -11.13 18.70
N ALA A 12 -21.97 -10.00 18.90
CA ALA A 12 -21.92 -8.88 17.97
C ALA A 12 -20.54 -8.19 17.98
N GLU A 13 -19.96 -7.98 19.16
CA GLU A 13 -18.62 -7.43 19.34
C GLU A 13 -17.55 -8.31 18.67
N GLY A 14 -17.62 -9.64 18.87
CA GLY A 14 -16.71 -10.58 18.23
C GLY A 14 -16.80 -10.55 16.69
N ARG A 15 -18.00 -10.42 16.13
CA ARG A 15 -18.19 -10.25 14.67
C ARG A 15 -17.59 -8.94 14.17
N THR A 16 -17.76 -7.84 14.92
CA THR A 16 -17.20 -6.53 14.56
C THR A 16 -15.67 -6.55 14.60
N ALA A 17 -15.07 -7.14 15.64
CA ALA A 17 -13.61 -7.27 15.75
C ALA A 17 -13.02 -8.09 14.60
N ARG A 18 -13.68 -9.20 14.23
CA ARG A 18 -13.26 -10.03 13.08
C ARG A 18 -13.36 -9.27 11.76
N LYS A 19 -14.48 -8.59 11.49
CA LYS A 19 -14.64 -7.74 10.30
C LYS A 19 -13.55 -6.68 10.19
N GLN A 20 -13.20 -6.03 11.29
CA GLN A 20 -12.13 -5.02 11.31
C GLN A 20 -10.77 -5.65 11.02
N LYS A 21 -10.46 -6.82 11.60
CA LYS A 21 -9.23 -7.55 11.30
C LYS A 21 -9.14 -7.94 9.83
N ASP A 22 -10.20 -8.54 9.27
CA ASP A 22 -10.24 -8.99 7.88
C ASP A 22 -10.08 -7.80 6.92
N ARG A 23 -10.74 -6.67 7.21
CA ARG A 23 -10.58 -5.42 6.46
C ARG A 23 -9.14 -4.90 6.49
N ARG A 24 -8.47 -4.91 7.65
CA ARG A 24 -7.06 -4.49 7.77
C ARG A 24 -6.13 -5.36 6.94
N LEU A 25 -6.37 -6.68 6.92
CA LEU A 25 -5.61 -7.61 6.09
C LEU A 25 -5.83 -7.35 4.59
N ALA A 26 -7.09 -7.14 4.18
CA ALA A 26 -7.43 -6.81 2.80
C ALA A 26 -6.78 -5.50 2.32
N LEU A 27 -6.84 -4.45 3.13
CA LEU A 27 -6.20 -3.15 2.83
C LEU A 27 -4.68 -3.29 2.66
N LYS A 28 -4.03 -4.08 3.54
CA LYS A 28 -2.59 -4.35 3.44
C LYS A 28 -2.24 -5.16 2.19
N ALA A 29 -3.07 -6.15 1.83
CA ALA A 29 -2.89 -6.94 0.61
C ALA A 29 -3.04 -6.08 -0.65
N GLU A 30 -4.04 -5.19 -0.70
CA GLU A 30 -4.23 -4.28 -1.83
C GLU A 30 -3.08 -3.30 -2.00
N ALA A 31 -2.56 -2.73 -0.90
CA ALA A 31 -1.38 -1.86 -0.98
C ALA A 31 -0.17 -2.59 -1.57
N ARG A 32 0.05 -3.85 -1.17
CA ARG A 32 1.11 -4.70 -1.75
C ARG A 32 0.85 -5.01 -3.22
N ARG A 33 -0.37 -5.37 -3.59
CA ARG A 33 -0.75 -5.65 -4.99
C ARG A 33 -0.47 -4.45 -5.89
N ARG A 34 -0.81 -3.23 -5.43
CA ARG A 34 -0.57 -1.99 -6.18
C ARG A 34 0.92 -1.72 -6.42
N ILE A 35 1.75 -1.95 -5.40
CA ILE A 35 3.21 -1.81 -5.53
C ILE A 35 3.75 -2.88 -6.48
N ALA A 36 3.36 -4.14 -6.28
CA ALA A 36 3.82 -5.29 -7.06
C ALA A 36 3.36 -5.27 -8.53
N ALA A 37 2.27 -4.56 -8.84
CA ALA A 37 1.83 -4.36 -10.22
C ALA A 37 2.80 -3.51 -11.04
N ILE A 38 3.72 -2.79 -10.37
CA ILE A 38 4.72 -1.93 -11.01
C ILE A 38 6.13 -2.43 -10.72
N PHE A 39 6.41 -2.83 -9.48
CA PHE A 39 7.71 -3.36 -9.06
C PHE A 39 7.58 -4.82 -8.71
N ASP A 40 8.02 -5.71 -9.59
CA ASP A 40 8.42 -7.02 -9.10
C ASP A 40 9.76 -6.91 -8.33
N ASP A 41 10.05 -7.92 -7.51
CA ASP A 41 11.22 -7.91 -6.62
C ASP A 41 12.54 -7.78 -7.41
N ARG A 42 12.59 -8.31 -8.65
CA ARG A 42 13.78 -8.26 -9.51
C ARG A 42 13.99 -6.85 -10.05
N THR A 43 12.97 -6.24 -10.65
CA THR A 43 13.03 -4.85 -11.14
C THR A 43 13.41 -3.91 -10.01
N GLN A 44 12.86 -4.08 -8.81
CA GLN A 44 13.20 -3.22 -7.67
C GLN A 44 14.68 -3.32 -7.31
N MET A 45 15.23 -4.54 -7.26
CA MET A 45 16.64 -4.75 -6.92
C MET A 45 17.58 -4.22 -8.01
N ASN A 46 17.24 -4.44 -9.29
CA ASN A 46 17.98 -3.90 -10.43
C ASN A 46 18.02 -2.36 -10.41
N LEU A 47 16.87 -1.72 -10.16
CA LEU A 47 16.77 -0.26 -10.13
C LEU A 47 17.56 0.36 -8.97
N VAL A 48 17.55 -0.30 -7.80
CA VAL A 48 18.40 0.10 -6.66
C VAL A 48 19.88 -0.04 -7.01
N GLY A 49 20.27 -1.16 -7.64
CA GLY A 49 21.65 -1.38 -8.10
C GLY A 49 22.10 -0.29 -9.07
N ALA A 50 21.29 0.02 -10.09
CA ALA A 50 21.56 1.09 -11.05
C ALA A 50 21.67 2.47 -10.38
N ALA A 51 20.82 2.76 -9.39
CA ALA A 51 20.90 4.01 -8.64
C ALA A 51 22.20 4.14 -7.83
N ILE A 52 22.70 3.02 -7.27
CA ILE A 52 23.97 2.97 -6.51
C ILE A 52 25.17 3.10 -7.45
N ALA A 53 25.13 2.40 -8.60
CA ALA A 53 26.18 2.41 -9.60
C ALA A 53 26.30 3.76 -10.34
N GLY A 54 25.24 4.57 -10.34
CA GLY A 54 25.18 5.83 -11.06
C GLY A 54 24.68 5.70 -12.51
N ASP A 55 24.04 4.57 -12.86
CA ASP A 55 23.55 4.26 -14.20
C ASP A 55 22.20 4.93 -14.55
N LEU A 56 21.64 5.68 -13.60
CA LEU A 56 20.43 6.47 -13.80
C LEU A 56 20.78 7.90 -14.20
N SER A 57 20.18 8.37 -15.28
CA SER A 57 20.21 9.79 -15.63
C SER A 57 19.55 10.64 -14.55
N ARG A 58 19.77 11.95 -14.59
CA ARG A 58 19.15 12.90 -13.65
C ARG A 58 17.62 12.83 -13.66
N ALA A 59 17.02 12.64 -14.84
CA ALA A 59 15.57 12.52 -15.00
C ALA A 59 15.07 11.22 -14.34
N GLU A 60 15.77 10.11 -14.54
CA GLU A 60 15.38 8.81 -13.98
C GLU A 60 15.57 8.77 -12.46
N ILE A 61 16.60 9.43 -11.92
CA ILE A 61 16.75 9.62 -10.47
C ILE A 61 15.54 10.37 -9.89
N ALA A 62 15.01 11.38 -10.61
CA ALA A 62 13.82 12.10 -10.15
C ALA A 62 12.59 11.18 -10.12
N VAL A 63 12.39 10.36 -11.16
CA VAL A 63 11.32 9.35 -11.22
C VAL A 63 11.49 8.29 -10.12
N PHE A 64 12.70 7.77 -9.90
CA PHE A 64 12.99 6.81 -8.85
C PHE A 64 12.73 7.38 -7.44
N ARG A 65 13.06 8.65 -7.19
CA ARG A 65 12.72 9.31 -5.93
C ARG A 65 11.21 9.47 -5.76
N ALA A 66 10.51 9.84 -6.83
CA ALA A 66 9.05 9.94 -6.83
C ALA A 66 8.38 8.58 -6.57
N SER A 67 8.91 7.48 -7.12
CA SER A 67 8.38 6.14 -6.90
C SER A 67 8.54 5.68 -5.45
N ARG A 68 9.67 5.97 -4.81
CA ARG A 68 9.85 5.70 -3.37
C ARG A 68 8.87 6.48 -2.51
N ARG A 69 8.59 7.74 -2.87
CA ARG A 69 7.56 8.55 -2.19
C ARG A 69 6.17 7.96 -2.39
N TRP A 70 5.83 7.57 -3.62
CA TRP A 70 4.56 6.93 -3.94
C TRP A 70 4.35 5.60 -3.18
N ILE A 71 5.39 4.76 -3.04
CA ILE A 71 5.34 3.54 -2.22
C ILE A 71 5.02 3.91 -0.76
N ALA A 72 5.71 4.89 -0.20
CA ALA A 72 5.48 5.33 1.17
C ALA A 72 4.05 5.87 1.39
N GLU A 73 3.54 6.67 0.44
CA GLU A 73 2.18 7.21 0.46
C GLU A 73 1.12 6.10 0.31
N THR A 74 1.34 5.12 -0.56
CA THR A 74 0.46 3.94 -0.71
C THR A 74 0.41 3.13 0.59
N LEU A 75 1.56 2.92 1.23
CA LEU A 75 1.62 2.28 2.53
C LEU A 75 0.98 3.13 3.64
N SER A 76 1.01 4.45 3.53
CA SER A 76 0.32 5.34 4.47
C SER A 76 -1.20 5.25 4.31
N ALA A 77 -1.69 5.25 3.05
CA ALA A 77 -3.11 5.23 2.73
C ALA A 77 -3.85 4.02 3.33
N HIS A 78 -3.28 2.82 3.23
CA HIS A 78 -3.93 1.63 3.82
C HIS A 78 -3.97 1.68 5.35
N ARG A 79 -2.94 2.24 6.00
CA ARG A 79 -2.91 2.43 7.46
C ARG A 79 -3.94 3.46 7.89
N ALA A 80 -4.06 4.57 7.16
CA ALA A 80 -5.07 5.58 7.41
C ALA A 80 -6.50 5.03 7.26
N ALA A 81 -6.77 4.24 6.22
CA ALA A 81 -8.05 3.56 6.01
C ALA A 81 -8.37 2.52 7.11
N ALA A 82 -7.35 1.78 7.55
CA ALA A 82 -7.44 0.80 8.63
C ALA A 82 -7.79 1.44 9.99
N SER A 83 -7.30 2.65 10.26
CA SER A 83 -7.58 3.39 11.49
C SER A 83 -8.91 4.14 11.43
N SER A 84 -9.22 4.78 10.31
CA SER A 84 -10.39 5.66 10.18
C SER A 84 -11.70 4.94 9.88
N GLY A 85 -11.66 3.72 9.33
CA GLY A 85 -12.88 3.09 8.82
C GLY A 85 -13.28 3.53 7.41
N ALA A 86 -12.69 4.61 6.89
CA ALA A 86 -12.98 5.14 5.56
C ALA A 86 -12.21 4.41 4.45
N ASP A 87 -12.64 4.60 3.21
CA ASP A 87 -11.95 4.04 2.06
C ASP A 87 -10.56 4.66 1.84
N PRO A 88 -9.58 3.86 1.43
CA PRO A 88 -8.23 4.35 1.17
C PRO A 88 -8.20 5.29 -0.04
N LYS A 89 -7.56 6.45 0.15
CA LYS A 89 -7.20 7.37 -0.94
C LYS A 89 -5.83 6.98 -1.46
N TRP A 90 -5.81 6.19 -2.53
CA TRP A 90 -4.57 5.72 -3.13
C TRP A 90 -3.90 6.83 -3.96
N PRO A 91 -2.58 7.01 -3.85
CA PRO A 91 -1.87 7.94 -4.72
C PRO A 91 -1.72 7.36 -6.14
N ASP A 92 -1.74 8.25 -7.13
CA ASP A 92 -1.44 7.89 -8.51
C ASP A 92 0.04 7.54 -8.68
N ALA A 93 0.32 6.63 -9.60
CA ALA A 93 1.70 6.28 -9.94
C ALA A 93 2.41 7.51 -10.55
N PRO A 94 3.69 7.75 -10.20
CA PRO A 94 4.47 8.83 -10.80
C PRO A 94 4.58 8.71 -12.32
N THR A 95 4.49 9.84 -13.02
CA THR A 95 4.78 9.93 -14.44
C THR A 95 6.21 9.44 -14.74
N GLY A 96 6.39 8.67 -15.81
CA GLY A 96 7.68 8.11 -16.20
C GLY A 96 8.06 6.81 -15.49
N LEU A 97 7.28 6.37 -14.48
CA LEU A 97 7.62 5.20 -13.68
C LEU A 97 7.54 3.89 -14.49
N ALA A 98 6.51 3.74 -15.31
CA ALA A 98 6.34 2.54 -16.12
C ALA A 98 7.49 2.39 -17.14
N GLU A 99 7.90 3.50 -17.74
CA GLU A 99 9.03 3.55 -18.69
C GLU A 99 10.36 3.24 -17.98
N LEU A 100 10.57 3.80 -16.79
CA LEU A 100 11.76 3.51 -15.99
C LEU A 100 11.82 2.02 -15.59
N VAL A 101 10.69 1.46 -15.16
CA VAL A 101 10.58 0.03 -14.82
C VAL A 101 10.84 -0.84 -16.04
N ALA A 102 10.27 -0.52 -17.20
CA ALA A 102 10.48 -1.32 -18.41
C ALA A 102 11.95 -1.42 -18.85
N ARG A 103 12.81 -0.51 -18.38
CA ARG A 103 14.25 -0.53 -18.62
C ARG A 103 15.03 -1.52 -17.73
N PHE A 104 14.45 -2.00 -16.61
CA PHE A 104 15.16 -2.74 -15.55
C PHE A 104 14.48 -4.04 -15.10
#